data_AF-A0A917CET8-F1
#
_entry.id   AF-A0A917CET8-F1
#
_cell.length_a   1.000
_cell.length_b   1.000
_cell.length_c   1.000
_cell.angle_alpha   90.00
_cell.angle_beta   90.00
_cell.angle_gamma   90.00
#
_symmetry.space_group_name_H-M   'P 1'
#
loop_
_entity.id
_entity.type
_entity.pdbx_description
1 polymer ?
#
loop_
_entity_poly.entity_id
_entity_poly.type
_entity_poly.pdbx_seq_one_letter_code
_entity_poly.pdbx_strand_id
1 'polypeptide(L)' 'MLEEILKFWFEDIDADQWRRFDSAFDDLLKERFLPVLQQAAASELFTWRDTVKGRLAEIIILV' A
#
# COMPACT_ATOMS: atom_id res chain seq x y z
N MET A 1 7.99 1.98 6.24
CA MET A 1 6.53 2.01 6.01
C MET A 1 6.16 2.78 4.75
N LEU A 2 6.15 4.13 4.75
CA LEU A 2 5.79 4.91 3.54
C LEU A 2 6.64 4.52 2.31
N GLU A 3 7.95 4.70 2.44
CA GLU A 3 8.91 4.46 1.35
C GLU A 3 8.94 2.99 0.95
N GLU A 4 8.61 2.10 1.89
CA GLU A 4 8.54 0.66 1.64
C GLU A 4 7.32 0.28 0.80
N ILE A 5 6.15 0.89 1.05
CA ILE A 5 4.96 0.70 0.22
C ILE A 5 5.20 1.23 -1.19
N LEU A 6 5.80 2.42 -1.30
CA LEU A 6 6.11 3.01 -2.59
C LEU A 6 7.14 2.18 -3.35
N LYS A 7 8.22 1.75 -2.68
CA LYS A 7 9.22 0.85 -3.26
C LYS A 7 8.59 -0.47 -3.69
N PHE A 8 7.77 -1.08 -2.84
CA PHE A 8 7.08 -2.31 -3.18
C PHE A 8 6.23 -2.13 -4.44
N TRP A 9 5.44 -1.07 -4.50
CA TRP A 9 4.52 -0.80 -5.61
C TRP A 9 5.21 -0.41 -6.92
N PHE A 10 6.37 0.25 -6.86
CA PHE A 10 7.07 0.75 -8.05
C PHE A 10 8.30 -0.05 -8.49
N GLU A 11 8.92 -0.81 -7.58
CA GLU A 11 10.18 -1.54 -7.83
C GLU A 11 10.04 -3.05 -7.64
N ASP A 12 9.32 -3.51 -6.61
CA ASP A 12 9.30 -4.94 -6.26
C ASP A 12 8.24 -5.73 -7.05
N ILE A 13 7.23 -5.07 -7.61
CA ILE A 13 6.11 -5.70 -8.32
C ILE A 13 6.10 -5.27 -9.78
N ASP A 14 5.68 -6.19 -10.66
CA ASP A 14 5.46 -5.83 -12.06
C ASP A 14 4.22 -4.92 -12.18
N ALA A 15 4.29 -3.90 -13.03
CA ALA A 15 3.17 -2.97 -13.25
C ALA A 15 1.90 -3.64 -13.80
N ASP A 16 2.02 -4.88 -14.26
CA ASP A 16 0.90 -5.72 -14.69
C ASP A 16 0.21 -6.44 -13.51
N GLN A 17 0.89 -6.66 -12.38
CA GLN A 17 0.36 -7.39 -11.23
C GLN A 17 -0.76 -6.63 -10.53
N TRP A 18 -0.63 -5.32 -10.32
CA TRP A 18 -1.71 -4.53 -9.70
C TRP A 18 -2.93 -4.31 -10.60
N ARG A 19 -2.82 -4.58 -11.92
CA ARG A 19 -3.93 -4.46 -12.89
C ARG A 19 -4.71 -5.75 -13.05
N ARG A 20 -4.11 -6.89 -12.70
CA ARG A 20 -4.71 -8.21 -12.82
C ARG A 20 -5.27 -8.59 -11.46
N PHE A 21 -6.45 -9.20 -11.47
CA PHE A 21 -6.97 -9.82 -10.26
C PHE A 21 -6.11 -11.05 -9.95
N ASP A 22 -5.32 -10.96 -8.89
CA ASP A 22 -4.42 -12.02 -8.43
C ASP A 22 -4.56 -12.19 -6.92
N SER A 23 -5.20 -13.29 -6.51
CA SER A 23 -5.40 -13.58 -5.08
C SER A 23 -4.09 -13.79 -4.33
N ALA A 24 -3.03 -14.27 -5.00
CA ALA A 24 -1.73 -14.43 -4.35
C ALA A 24 -1.06 -13.08 -4.08
N PHE A 25 -1.32 -12.08 -4.93
CA PHE A 25 -0.89 -10.72 -4.72
C PHE A 25 -1.63 -10.06 -3.54
N ASP A 26 -2.95 -10.27 -3.44
CA ASP A 26 -3.74 -9.79 -2.30
C ASP A 26 -3.27 -10.41 -0.98
N ASP A 27 -2.95 -11.71 -1.00
CA ASP A 27 -2.43 -12.40 0.19
C ASP A 27 -1.03 -11.90 0.57
N LEU A 28 -0.16 -11.62 -0.41
CA LEU A 28 1.15 -11.02 -0.18
C LEU A 28 1.03 -9.60 0.42
N LEU A 29 0.11 -8.79 -0.09
CA LEU A 29 -0.18 -7.46 0.45
C LEU A 29 -0.67 -7.53 1.90
N LYS A 30 -1.57 -8.48 2.22
CA LYS A 30 -2.01 -8.71 3.60
C LYS A 30 -0.84 -9.18 4.47
N GLU A 31 -0.05 -10.14 4.02
CA GLU A 31 1.04 -10.67 4.84
C GLU A 31 2.07 -9.59 5.20
N ARG A 32 2.40 -8.70 4.26
CA ARG A 32 3.40 -7.63 4.47
C ARG A 32 2.83 -6.35 5.09
N PHE A 33 1.60 -5.97 4.76
CA PHE A 33 1.08 -4.64 5.08
C PHE A 33 -0.26 -4.64 5.83
N LEU A 34 -0.79 -5.80 6.26
CA LEU A 34 -2.02 -5.86 7.06
C LEU A 34 -2.03 -4.90 8.27
N PRO A 35 -0.94 -4.77 9.06
CA PRO A 35 -0.93 -3.81 10.17
C PRO A 35 -1.09 -2.35 9.69
N VAL A 36 -0.54 -2.01 8.53
CA VAL A 36 -0.64 -0.65 7.96
C VAL A 36 -2.01 -0.42 7.35
N LEU A 37 -2.56 -1.41 6.66
CA LEU A 37 -3.93 -1.40 6.15
C LEU A 37 -4.92 -1.14 7.28
N GLN A 38 -4.75 -1.81 8.42
CA GLN A 38 -5.61 -1.61 9.59
C GLN A 38 -5.50 -0.17 10.13
N GLN A 39 -4.29 0.38 10.26
CA GLN A 39 -4.07 1.76 10.68
C GLN A 39 -4.65 2.77 9.68
N ALA A 40 -4.48 2.53 8.38
CA ALA A 40 -5.03 3.36 7.31
C ALA A 40 -6.57 3.36 7.36
N ALA A 41 -7.18 2.19 7.51
CA ALA A 41 -8.63 2.03 7.63
C ALA A 41 -9.19 2.69 8.90
N ALA A 42 -8.41 2.69 9.99
CA ALA A 42 -8.74 3.39 11.23
C ALA A 42 -8.46 4.90 11.20
N SER A 43 -8.00 5.45 10.06
CA SER A 43 -7.60 6.87 9.91
C SER A 43 -6.43 7.31 10.82
N GLU A 44 -5.63 6.36 11.31
CA GLU A 44 -4.49 6.62 12.19
C GLU A 44 -3.28 7.17 11.43
N LEU A 45 -3.23 6.99 10.11
CA LEU A 45 -2.17 7.50 9.21
C LEU A 45 -2.46 8.92 8.70
N PHE A 46 -3.22 9.73 9.45
CA PHE A 46 -3.64 11.06 9.00
C PHE A 46 -2.48 11.99 8.60
N THR A 47 -1.30 11.81 9.20
CA THR A 47 -0.06 12.57 8.90
C THR A 47 0.50 12.26 7.51
N TRP A 48 0.15 11.12 6.91
CA TRP A 48 0.55 10.81 5.54
C TRP A 48 -0.12 11.76 4.54
N ARG A 49 -1.24 12.37 4.91
CA ARG A 49 -1.95 13.32 4.04
C ARG A 49 -1.23 14.66 3.89
N ASP A 50 -0.19 14.93 4.69
CA ASP A 50 0.61 16.16 4.65
C ASP A 50 1.54 16.22 3.44
N THR A 51 1.83 15.08 2.80
CA THR A 51 2.72 15.02 1.64
C THR A 51 2.09 14.22 0.50
N VAL A 52 2.48 14.56 -0.74
CA VAL A 52 2.00 13.85 -1.94
C VAL A 52 2.37 12.37 -1.90
N LYS A 53 3.62 12.05 -1.50
CA LYS A 53 4.09 10.67 -1.36
C LYS A 53 3.33 9.91 -0.27
N GLY A 54 3.13 10.58 0.86
CA GLY A 54 2.25 10.17 1.95
C GLY A 54 0.89 9.67 1.49
N ARG A 55 0.18 10.57 0.83
CA ARG A 55 -1.17 10.30 0.34
C ARG A 55 -1.22 9.22 -0.74
N LEU A 56 -0.20 9.15 -1.59
CA LEU A 56 -0.09 8.09 -2.59
C LEU A 56 0.03 6.71 -1.93
N ALA A 57 0.88 6.57 -0.90
CA ALA A 57 1.03 5.31 -0.18
C ALA A 57 -0.25 4.91 0.57
N GLU A 58 -0.97 5.89 1.14
CA GLU A 58 -2.27 5.67 1.79
C GLU A 58 -3.34 5.19 0.78
N ILE A 59 -3.36 5.74 -0.44
CA ILE A 59 -4.27 5.27 -1.50
C ILE A 59 -3.93 3.85 -1.93
N ILE A 60 -2.64 3.56 -2.15
CA ILE A 60 -2.17 2.23 -2.57
C ILE A 60 -2.57 1.17 -1.55
N ILE A 61 -2.46 1.46 -0.26
CA ILE A 61 -2.76 0.47 0.77
C ILE A 61 -4.25 0.26 1.02
N LEU A 62 -5.12 1.20 0.63
CA LEU A 62 -6.57 1.12 0.82
C LEU A 62 -7.35 0.58 -0.40
N VAL A 63 -6.65 0.28 -1.50
CA VAL A 63 -7.19 -0.37 -2.70
C VAL A 63 -7.36 -1.86 -2.46
#